data_AF-A0A841PDR3-F1
#
_entry.id   AF-A0A841PDR3-F1
#
_cell.length_a   1.000
_cell.length_b   1.000
_cell.length_c   1.000
_cell.angle_alpha   90.00
_cell.angle_beta   90.00
_cell.angle_gamma   90.00
#
_symmetry.space_group_name_H-M   'P 1'
#
loop_
_entity.id
_entity.type
_entity.pdbx_description
1 polymer ?
#
loop_
_entity_poly.entity_id
_entity_poly.type
_entity_poly.pdbx_seq_one_letter_code
_entity_poly.pdbx_strand_id
1 'polypeptide(L)'
;MPVRYQNAPAGWLDRKCHRSAYSYHLRTALQVALADPKHSAVTFLGFACSGAEVTEGLLFPYAGVEAVNNSYFSSGGKLRRNLPQIDRLMIELCRDDLLRTHATRTVAFDTPLTDEQGRALRSAKLLDCKPGRFLRTIDMLIVSIGGNDVGFTPLIVEALTKTRPPYANVNSRLRADALGASVIRTVARIAKAHDVATARIRAKELPARFAALRKALAPLPIASSNGTPNIVLTAFPKIEFNQDGRLCGEATPRERLEGFNVGGVLSIDVPTLRPISDFANNVLYPATRDAAHAGNWHFVDAQRAAFAKHGICAQKSSSSGVTAAESLMLPYYHADGPRPDKWSEFEPFSAYREADFKASRDTRAYAPRERWFRTINDICLFVQSKASGTPPPPQDWALLDLVEVCLGGPFHPTAEGHAHIADAVFAAATTMLNLPRPTVADVRPH
;
A
#
# COMPACT_ATOMS: atom_id res chain seq x y z
N MET A 1 1.92 -11.00 9.81
CA MET A 1 3.01 -11.96 10.18
C MET A 1 2.57 -13.40 9.92
N PRO A 2 3.49 -14.34 9.58
CA PRO A 2 3.15 -15.75 9.48
C PRO A 2 2.94 -16.34 10.89
N VAL A 3 1.92 -17.17 11.05
CA VAL A 3 1.66 -17.96 12.25
C VAL A 3 1.61 -19.42 11.83
N ARG A 4 2.33 -20.26 12.57
CA ARG A 4 2.40 -21.69 12.32
C ARG A 4 2.00 -22.43 13.59
N TYR A 5 1.05 -23.34 13.47
CA TYR A 5 0.88 -24.42 14.44
C TYR A 5 1.81 -25.58 14.07
N GLN A 6 2.27 -26.35 15.07
CA GLN A 6 3.03 -27.58 14.83
C GLN A 6 2.29 -28.44 13.78
N ASN A 7 3.00 -28.84 12.72
CA ASN A 7 2.52 -29.68 11.63
C ASN A 7 1.46 -29.08 10.67
N ALA A 8 1.20 -27.77 10.71
CA ALA A 8 0.39 -27.08 9.69
C ALA A 8 1.26 -26.19 8.76
N PRO A 9 0.79 -25.91 7.51
CA PRO A 9 1.35 -24.84 6.68
C PRO A 9 1.28 -23.50 7.40
N ALA A 10 2.22 -22.58 7.12
CA ALA A 10 2.19 -21.24 7.70
C ALA A 10 0.93 -20.49 7.22
N GLY A 11 0.11 -20.02 8.17
CA GLY A 11 -0.99 -19.10 7.91
C GLY A 11 -0.52 -17.66 8.02
N TRP A 12 -1.09 -16.76 7.24
CA TRP A 12 -0.75 -15.33 7.32
C TRP A 12 -1.87 -14.58 8.03
N LEU A 13 -1.55 -13.91 9.14
CA LEU A 13 -2.55 -13.16 9.93
C LEU A 13 -3.00 -11.84 9.29
N ASP A 14 -2.26 -11.31 8.30
CA ASP A 14 -2.46 -9.95 7.76
C ASP A 14 -2.25 -9.90 6.24
N ARG A 15 -2.91 -10.78 5.46
CA ARG A 15 -2.72 -10.85 4.00
C ARG A 15 -3.15 -9.56 3.28
N LYS A 16 -4.33 -9.03 3.62
CA LYS A 16 -4.93 -7.80 3.06
C LYS A 16 -4.39 -6.53 3.70
N CYS A 17 -4.06 -6.57 4.99
CA CYS A 17 -3.57 -5.39 5.69
C CYS A 17 -2.07 -5.10 5.48
N HIS A 18 -1.35 -5.98 4.76
CA HIS A 18 0.05 -5.80 4.37
C HIS A 18 0.99 -5.38 5.52
N ARG A 19 0.81 -5.95 6.71
CA ARG A 19 1.70 -5.75 7.88
C ARG A 19 2.98 -6.56 7.70
N SER A 20 3.75 -6.14 6.71
CA SER A 20 4.96 -6.77 6.22
C SER A 20 6.17 -6.34 7.06
N ALA A 21 7.10 -7.27 7.24
CA ALA A 21 8.43 -6.99 7.79
C ALA A 21 9.21 -5.98 6.93
N TYR A 22 8.79 -5.79 5.68
CA TYR A 22 9.41 -4.87 4.74
C TYR A 22 8.72 -3.49 4.68
N SER A 23 7.63 -3.28 5.43
CA SER A 23 6.94 -1.99 5.43
C SER A 23 7.84 -0.88 5.98
N TYR A 24 7.70 0.32 5.41
CA TYR A 24 8.51 1.47 5.85
C TYR A 24 8.28 1.82 7.33
N HIS A 25 7.08 1.59 7.86
CA HIS A 25 6.74 1.81 9.27
C HIS A 25 7.63 0.96 10.19
N LEU A 26 7.72 -0.35 9.94
CA LEU A 26 8.55 -1.23 10.74
C LEU A 26 10.04 -0.91 10.55
N ARG A 27 10.47 -0.62 9.32
CA ARG A 27 11.85 -0.25 9.02
C ARG A 27 12.27 1.03 9.76
N THR A 28 11.39 2.02 9.82
CA THR A 28 11.60 3.25 10.61
C THR A 28 11.79 2.90 12.09
N ALA A 29 10.91 2.08 12.66
CA ALA A 29 11.01 1.65 14.06
C ALA A 29 12.32 0.88 14.34
N LEU A 30 12.75 0.03 13.40
CA LEU A 30 14.03 -0.67 13.50
C LEU A 30 15.22 0.30 13.44
N GLN A 31 15.20 1.29 12.53
CA GLN A 31 16.25 2.31 12.46
C GLN A 31 16.31 3.14 13.75
N VAL A 32 15.16 3.51 14.32
CA VAL A 32 15.08 4.17 15.63
C VAL A 32 15.70 3.30 16.72
N ALA A 33 15.40 2.00 16.76
CA ALA A 33 15.96 1.07 17.73
C ALA A 33 17.49 0.93 17.60
N LEU A 34 18.00 0.92 16.38
CA LEU A 34 19.43 0.82 16.10
C LEU A 34 20.19 2.11 16.41
N ALA A 35 19.53 3.27 16.25
CA ALA A 35 20.14 4.57 16.47
C ALA A 35 20.04 5.06 17.92
N ASP A 36 19.22 4.44 18.77
CA ASP A 36 19.11 4.84 20.18
C ASP A 36 20.36 4.44 20.98
N PRO A 37 21.16 5.40 21.46
CA PRO A 37 22.42 5.14 22.16
C PRO A 37 22.20 4.53 23.54
N LYS A 38 20.97 4.59 24.07
CA LYS A 38 20.62 4.00 25.36
C LYS A 38 20.33 2.50 25.26
N HIS A 39 20.30 1.94 24.03
CA HIS A 39 19.86 0.58 23.76
C HIS A 39 18.44 0.30 24.31
N SER A 40 17.53 1.28 24.25
CA SER A 40 16.17 1.11 24.77
C SER A 40 15.38 0.12 23.92
N ALA A 41 14.43 -0.56 24.56
CA ALA A 41 13.50 -1.43 23.87
C ALA A 41 12.47 -0.61 23.08
N VAL A 42 12.48 -0.73 21.74
CA VAL A 42 11.44 -0.13 20.88
C VAL A 42 10.24 -1.07 20.79
N THR A 43 9.07 -0.59 21.23
CA THR A 43 7.79 -1.28 21.02
C THR A 43 7.08 -0.70 19.80
N PHE A 44 6.98 -1.48 18.72
CA PHE A 44 6.26 -1.08 17.51
C PHE A 44 4.86 -1.71 17.46
N LEU A 45 3.81 -0.89 17.34
CA LEU A 45 2.43 -1.33 17.17
C LEU A 45 1.92 -0.94 15.78
N GLY A 46 1.68 -1.94 14.93
CA GLY A 46 1.17 -1.74 13.57
C GLY A 46 -0.33 -1.98 13.45
N PHE A 47 -1.11 -0.93 13.18
CA PHE A 47 -2.57 -1.02 12.97
C PHE A 47 -3.03 -0.77 11.54
N ALA A 48 -2.13 -0.26 10.68
CA ALA A 48 -2.43 0.04 9.28
C ALA A 48 -3.05 -1.16 8.55
N CYS A 49 -3.97 -0.86 7.64
CA CYS A 49 -4.57 -1.80 6.72
C CYS A 49 -4.75 -1.10 5.36
N SER A 50 -4.46 -1.82 4.27
CA SER A 50 -4.69 -1.31 2.92
C SER A 50 -6.18 -1.02 2.70
N GLY A 51 -6.48 0.00 1.91
CA GLY A 51 -7.85 0.43 1.62
C GLY A 51 -8.56 1.22 2.73
N ALA A 52 -7.98 1.33 3.93
CA ALA A 52 -8.58 2.13 4.99
C ALA A 52 -8.64 3.63 4.64
N GLU A 53 -9.72 4.29 5.04
CA GLU A 53 -9.98 5.73 5.00
C GLU A 53 -10.04 6.31 6.43
N VAL A 54 -10.17 7.63 6.55
CA VAL A 54 -10.44 8.28 7.85
C VAL A 54 -11.79 7.82 8.40
N THR A 55 -12.84 7.84 7.58
CA THR A 55 -14.20 7.45 7.99
C THR A 55 -14.42 5.95 7.98
N GLU A 56 -13.60 5.16 7.28
CA GLU A 56 -13.69 3.69 7.31
C GLU A 56 -12.34 3.06 7.60
N GLY A 57 -12.12 2.64 8.84
CA GLY A 57 -10.85 2.08 9.31
C GLY A 57 -10.27 2.84 10.48
N LEU A 58 -10.01 4.15 10.36
CA LEU A 58 -9.48 4.93 11.50
C LEU A 58 -10.54 5.22 12.56
N LEU A 59 -11.68 5.80 12.15
CA LEU A 59 -12.74 6.24 13.06
C LEU A 59 -13.90 5.23 13.21
N PHE A 60 -14.08 4.36 12.23
CA PHE A 60 -15.13 3.32 12.23
C PHE A 60 -14.54 1.97 11.81
N PRO A 61 -15.22 0.84 12.10
CA PRO A 61 -14.86 -0.46 11.59
C PRO A 61 -14.68 -0.46 10.06
N TYR A 62 -13.73 -1.23 9.56
CA TYR A 62 -13.49 -1.40 8.14
C TYR A 62 -13.78 -2.83 7.73
N ALA A 63 -14.66 -3.03 6.74
CA ALA A 63 -15.01 -4.37 6.28
C ALA A 63 -13.84 -5.08 5.56
N GLY A 64 -12.90 -4.32 4.99
CA GLY A 64 -11.74 -4.85 4.28
C GLY A 64 -10.62 -5.40 5.17
N VAL A 65 -10.78 -5.39 6.51
CA VAL A 65 -9.84 -6.06 7.42
C VAL A 65 -9.72 -7.56 7.09
N GLU A 66 -8.55 -8.14 7.38
CA GLU A 66 -8.24 -9.54 7.02
C GLU A 66 -9.32 -10.55 7.47
N ALA A 67 -9.77 -11.38 6.53
CA ALA A 67 -10.57 -12.55 6.80
C ALA A 67 -9.67 -13.68 7.33
N VAL A 68 -9.46 -13.70 8.63
CA VAL A 68 -8.71 -14.75 9.35
C VAL A 68 -9.68 -15.82 9.87
N ASN A 69 -9.27 -17.08 9.84
CA ASN A 69 -10.03 -18.17 10.46
C ASN A 69 -10.24 -17.88 11.96
N ASN A 70 -11.47 -18.05 12.46
CA ASN A 70 -11.80 -17.75 13.86
C ASN A 70 -10.94 -18.54 14.85
N SER A 71 -10.46 -19.73 14.50
CA SER A 71 -9.57 -20.56 15.33
C SER A 71 -8.20 -19.94 15.60
N TYR A 72 -7.79 -18.91 14.84
CA TYR A 72 -6.52 -18.22 15.06
C TYR A 72 -6.61 -17.09 16.09
N PHE A 73 -7.81 -16.74 16.55
CA PHE A 73 -7.99 -15.71 17.57
C PHE A 73 -8.04 -16.31 18.97
N SER A 74 -7.32 -15.68 19.90
CA SER A 74 -7.61 -15.81 21.32
C SER A 74 -9.01 -15.26 21.65
N SER A 75 -9.51 -15.54 22.84
CA SER A 75 -10.76 -14.93 23.33
C SER A 75 -10.72 -13.41 23.18
N GLY A 76 -11.78 -12.83 22.61
CA GLY A 76 -11.89 -11.39 22.30
C GLY A 76 -11.08 -10.90 21.09
N GLY A 77 -10.20 -11.72 20.50
CA GLY A 77 -9.32 -11.32 19.38
C GLY A 77 -10.09 -10.90 18.12
N LYS A 78 -11.18 -11.61 17.79
CA LYS A 78 -12.06 -11.25 16.66
C LYS A 78 -12.73 -9.89 16.85
N LEU A 79 -13.21 -9.60 18.07
CA LEU A 79 -13.80 -8.30 18.40
C LEU A 79 -12.75 -7.21 18.22
N ARG A 80 -11.57 -7.35 18.83
CA ARG A 80 -10.45 -6.40 18.69
C ARG A 80 -10.06 -6.14 17.24
N ARG A 81 -10.03 -7.17 16.39
CA ARG A 81 -9.70 -7.01 14.97
C ARG A 81 -10.66 -6.07 14.24
N ASN A 82 -11.95 -6.17 14.54
CA ASN A 82 -13.01 -5.42 13.86
C ASN A 82 -13.20 -4.00 14.36
N LEU A 83 -12.51 -3.61 15.43
CA LEU A 83 -12.57 -2.25 15.94
C LEU A 83 -11.85 -1.26 15.00
N PRO A 84 -12.24 0.03 15.05
CA PRO A 84 -11.46 1.10 14.45
C PRO A 84 -9.99 1.03 14.89
N GLN A 85 -9.06 1.45 14.02
CA GLN A 85 -7.63 1.42 14.31
C GLN A 85 -7.27 2.25 15.55
N ILE A 86 -7.98 3.36 15.80
CA ILE A 86 -7.79 4.18 17.01
C ILE A 86 -8.23 3.43 18.27
N ASP A 87 -9.35 2.70 18.23
CA ASP A 87 -9.82 1.91 19.36
C ASP A 87 -8.88 0.74 19.67
N ARG A 88 -8.30 0.14 18.63
CA ARG A 88 -7.26 -0.88 18.79
C ARG A 88 -6.04 -0.32 19.49
N LEU A 89 -5.57 0.86 19.09
CA LEU A 89 -4.48 1.56 19.78
C LEU A 89 -4.86 1.91 21.23
N MET A 90 -6.08 2.37 21.45
CA MET A 90 -6.57 2.75 22.78
C MET A 90 -6.56 1.57 23.76
N ILE A 91 -6.98 0.39 23.32
CA ILE A 91 -6.96 -0.85 24.13
C ILE A 91 -5.53 -1.21 24.54
N GLU A 92 -4.56 -1.10 23.62
CA GLU A 92 -3.16 -1.48 23.93
C GLU A 92 -2.46 -0.47 24.86
N LEU A 93 -2.97 0.76 24.96
CA LEU A 93 -2.39 1.81 25.78
C LEU A 93 -3.10 2.05 27.12
N CYS A 94 -4.31 1.56 27.30
CA CYS A 94 -5.07 1.80 28.53
C CYS A 94 -4.82 0.71 29.57
N ARG A 95 -4.69 1.11 30.84
CA ARG A 95 -4.63 0.16 31.97
C ARG A 95 -5.96 -0.55 32.21
N ASP A 96 -7.07 0.10 31.88
CA ASP A 96 -8.42 -0.43 32.05
C ASP A 96 -8.81 -1.40 30.92
N ASP A 97 -9.56 -2.44 31.25
CA ASP A 97 -10.13 -3.35 30.25
C ASP A 97 -11.33 -2.68 29.55
N LEU A 98 -11.03 -1.88 28.52
CA LEU A 98 -12.02 -1.10 27.78
C LEU A 98 -13.06 -1.96 27.04
N LEU A 99 -12.73 -3.22 26.74
CA LEU A 99 -13.67 -4.16 26.13
C LEU A 99 -14.71 -4.67 27.13
N ARG A 100 -14.39 -4.65 28.42
CA ARG A 100 -15.32 -5.00 29.49
C ARG A 100 -16.12 -3.79 29.95
N THR A 101 -15.45 -2.67 30.19
CA THR A 101 -16.10 -1.45 30.72
C THR A 101 -16.95 -0.74 29.68
N HIS A 102 -16.66 -0.93 28.38
CA HIS A 102 -17.30 -0.23 27.28
C HIS A 102 -17.27 1.30 27.44
N ALA A 103 -16.23 1.82 28.08
CA ALA A 103 -16.03 3.26 28.23
C ALA A 103 -15.77 3.88 26.85
N THR A 104 -16.59 4.85 26.47
CA THR A 104 -16.54 5.48 25.14
C THR A 104 -16.68 6.98 25.23
N ARG A 105 -16.12 7.68 24.24
CA ARG A 105 -16.29 9.10 23.96
C ARG A 105 -16.92 9.32 22.59
N THR A 106 -17.63 10.43 22.46
CA THR A 106 -18.16 10.88 21.16
C THR A 106 -17.26 11.95 20.58
N VAL A 107 -16.75 11.71 19.37
CA VAL A 107 -16.01 12.68 18.56
C VAL A 107 -17.00 13.35 17.61
N ALA A 108 -17.44 14.57 17.94
CA ALA A 108 -18.32 15.36 17.09
C ALA A 108 -17.54 16.01 15.94
N PHE A 109 -18.05 15.89 14.71
CA PHE A 109 -17.43 16.46 13.52
C PHE A 109 -17.91 17.89 13.30
N ASP A 110 -16.99 18.83 13.00
CA ASP A 110 -17.33 20.23 12.75
C ASP A 110 -18.15 20.39 11.46
N THR A 111 -17.87 19.53 10.49
CA THR A 111 -18.60 19.40 9.23
C THR A 111 -18.97 17.94 9.07
N PRO A 112 -20.22 17.61 8.67
CA PRO A 112 -20.59 16.23 8.40
C PRO A 112 -19.66 15.59 7.37
N LEU A 113 -19.25 14.36 7.63
CA LEU A 113 -18.42 13.57 6.72
C LEU A 113 -19.30 12.59 5.95
N THR A 114 -18.83 12.06 4.82
CA THR A 114 -19.51 10.97 4.11
C THR A 114 -18.82 9.63 4.35
N ASP A 115 -19.62 8.56 4.48
CA ASP A 115 -19.11 7.19 4.39
C ASP A 115 -18.97 6.72 2.93
N GLU A 116 -18.49 5.49 2.71
CA GLU A 116 -18.34 4.92 1.37
C GLU A 116 -19.66 4.86 0.58
N GLN A 117 -20.81 4.80 1.26
CA GLN A 117 -22.14 4.80 0.64
C GLN A 117 -22.74 6.21 0.47
N GLY A 118 -21.98 7.26 0.78
CA GLY A 118 -22.40 8.65 0.68
C GLY A 118 -23.34 9.11 1.81
N ARG A 119 -23.50 8.32 2.88
CA ARG A 119 -24.34 8.70 4.03
C ARG A 119 -23.60 9.69 4.91
N ALA A 120 -24.33 10.68 5.41
CA ALA A 120 -23.78 11.72 6.28
C ALA A 120 -23.52 11.18 7.70
N LEU A 121 -22.29 11.32 8.16
CA LEU A 121 -21.81 11.03 9.51
C LEU A 121 -21.60 12.35 10.26
N ARG A 122 -22.14 12.46 11.47
CA ARG A 122 -22.00 13.67 12.31
C ARG A 122 -21.04 13.49 13.49
N SER A 123 -20.75 12.25 13.85
CA SER A 123 -19.85 11.93 14.95
C SER A 123 -19.36 10.48 14.87
N ALA A 124 -18.22 10.18 15.46
CA ALA A 124 -17.76 8.82 15.74
C ALA A 124 -17.85 8.52 17.24
N LYS A 125 -18.16 7.28 17.61
CA LYS A 125 -18.09 6.79 18.99
C LYS A 125 -16.86 5.90 19.10
N LEU A 126 -15.89 6.33 19.90
CA LEU A 126 -14.61 5.65 20.09
C LEU A 126 -14.43 5.24 21.55
N LEU A 127 -13.61 4.23 21.82
CA LEU A 127 -13.21 3.86 23.16
C LEU A 127 -12.44 5.01 23.83
N ASP A 128 -12.64 5.15 25.14
CA ASP A 128 -12.05 6.23 25.91
C ASP A 128 -11.25 5.70 27.11
N CYS A 129 -10.01 6.18 27.22
CA CYS A 129 -9.15 5.93 28.37
C CYS A 129 -9.00 7.22 29.15
N LYS A 130 -9.32 7.18 30.45
CA LYS A 130 -9.26 8.37 31.30
C LYS A 130 -7.81 8.88 31.44
N PRO A 131 -7.59 10.20 31.52
CA PRO A 131 -6.27 10.75 31.84
C PRO A 131 -5.65 10.09 33.07
N GLY A 132 -4.34 9.82 33.03
CA GLY A 132 -3.62 9.11 34.09
C GLY A 132 -3.80 7.59 34.12
N ARG A 133 -4.64 7.01 33.24
CA ARG A 133 -4.80 5.54 33.08
C ARG A 133 -3.98 4.97 31.93
N PHE A 134 -3.28 5.80 31.17
CA PHE A 134 -2.39 5.32 30.11
C PHE A 134 -1.17 4.59 30.68
N LEU A 135 -0.80 3.48 30.05
CA LEU A 135 0.33 2.65 30.45
C LEU A 135 1.68 3.26 30.09
N ARG A 136 1.72 4.06 29.02
CA ARG A 136 2.91 4.70 28.47
C ARG A 136 2.54 5.86 27.54
N THR A 137 3.49 6.73 27.27
CA THR A 137 3.43 7.73 26.19
C THR A 137 3.69 7.09 24.84
N ILE A 138 3.19 7.71 23.76
CA ILE A 138 3.55 7.38 22.38
C ILE A 138 4.65 8.34 21.97
N ASP A 139 5.89 7.86 21.82
CA ASP A 139 7.02 8.72 21.46
C ASP A 139 6.91 9.28 20.04
N MET A 140 6.33 8.49 19.14
CA MET A 140 6.09 8.87 17.74
C MET A 140 4.91 8.08 17.16
N LEU A 141 4.01 8.77 16.44
CA LEU A 141 2.91 8.17 15.68
C LEU A 141 3.12 8.41 14.18
N ILE A 142 3.13 7.34 13.37
CA ILE A 142 3.18 7.44 11.91
C ILE A 142 1.77 7.20 11.36
N VAL A 143 1.27 8.16 10.59
CA VAL A 143 -0.05 8.11 9.94
C VAL A 143 0.16 8.12 8.42
N SER A 144 -0.55 7.23 7.74
CA SER A 144 -0.50 7.05 6.28
C SER A 144 -1.93 6.96 5.74
N ILE A 145 -2.59 8.11 5.57
CA ILE A 145 -4.01 8.21 5.22
C ILE A 145 -4.28 9.38 4.27
N GLY A 146 -5.47 9.44 3.65
CA GLY A 146 -5.89 10.53 2.75
C GLY A 146 -5.92 10.13 1.27
N GLY A 147 -5.11 9.17 0.85
CA GLY A 147 -5.15 8.65 -0.53
C GLY A 147 -6.44 7.89 -0.85
N ASN A 148 -6.83 6.95 0.03
CA ASN A 148 -8.07 6.20 -0.17
C ASN A 148 -9.30 7.09 -0.01
N ASP A 149 -9.25 8.08 0.89
CA ASP A 149 -10.33 9.06 1.11
C ASP A 149 -10.76 9.82 -0.15
N VAL A 150 -9.88 9.95 -1.16
CA VAL A 150 -10.19 10.56 -2.46
C VAL A 150 -10.50 9.57 -3.57
N GLY A 151 -10.58 8.26 -3.25
CA GLY A 151 -10.82 7.22 -4.24
C GLY A 151 -9.61 6.91 -5.11
N PHE A 152 -8.39 6.90 -4.55
CA PHE A 152 -7.17 6.62 -5.32
C PHE A 152 -7.19 5.26 -6.05
N THR A 153 -7.67 4.20 -5.39
CA THR A 153 -7.83 2.88 -6.02
C THR A 153 -8.83 2.91 -7.19
N PRO A 154 -10.03 3.50 -7.05
CA PRO A 154 -10.92 3.78 -8.17
C PRO A 154 -10.28 4.51 -9.37
N LEU A 155 -9.44 5.52 -9.13
CA LEU A 155 -8.73 6.25 -10.20
C LEU A 155 -7.76 5.33 -10.96
N ILE A 156 -7.02 4.49 -10.23
CA ILE A 156 -6.14 3.49 -10.82
C ILE A 156 -6.93 2.52 -11.71
N VAL A 157 -8.08 2.01 -11.23
CA VAL A 157 -8.93 1.09 -11.99
C VAL A 157 -9.41 1.78 -13.27
N GLU A 158 -9.80 3.05 -13.20
CA GLU A 158 -10.19 3.84 -14.37
C GLU A 158 -9.05 3.93 -15.39
N ALA A 159 -7.82 4.24 -14.94
CA ALA A 159 -6.65 4.35 -15.81
C ALA A 159 -6.27 3.05 -16.52
N LEU A 160 -6.54 1.89 -15.92
CA LEU A 160 -6.12 0.58 -16.45
C LEU A 160 -7.18 -0.14 -17.28
N THR A 161 -8.44 0.31 -17.22
CA THR A 161 -9.58 -0.39 -17.82
C THR A 161 -10.33 0.43 -18.88
N LYS A 162 -9.90 1.68 -19.13
CA LYS A 162 -10.57 2.59 -20.08
C LYS A 162 -10.42 2.12 -21.53
N THR A 163 -9.19 1.96 -22.01
CA THR A 163 -8.90 1.52 -23.37
C THR A 163 -8.76 0.00 -23.43
N ARG A 164 -9.17 -0.57 -24.57
CA ARG A 164 -9.01 -2.00 -24.82
C ARG A 164 -7.55 -2.29 -25.18
N PRO A 165 -6.88 -3.27 -24.55
CA PRO A 165 -5.52 -3.61 -24.91
C PRO A 165 -5.43 -4.06 -26.38
N PRO A 166 -4.39 -3.66 -27.12
CA PRO A 166 -4.07 -4.30 -28.40
C PRO A 166 -3.55 -5.72 -28.11
N TYR A 167 -4.29 -6.74 -28.53
CA TYR A 167 -3.89 -8.13 -28.34
C TYR A 167 -2.80 -8.52 -29.34
N ALA A 168 -1.87 -9.38 -28.89
CA ALA A 168 -0.71 -9.80 -29.68
C ALA A 168 -1.07 -10.65 -30.92
N ASN A 169 -2.26 -11.30 -30.96
CA ASN A 169 -2.73 -12.01 -32.15
C ASN A 169 -4.26 -12.19 -32.19
N VAL A 170 -4.79 -12.68 -33.33
CA VAL A 170 -6.23 -12.90 -33.56
C VAL A 170 -6.79 -13.97 -32.61
N ASN A 171 -6.02 -15.01 -32.30
CA ASN A 171 -6.44 -16.10 -31.41
C ASN A 171 -6.60 -15.66 -29.95
N SER A 172 -5.70 -14.82 -29.44
CA SER A 172 -5.82 -14.23 -28.11
C SER A 172 -6.98 -13.24 -28.02
N ARG A 173 -7.23 -12.47 -29.09
CA ARG A 173 -8.43 -11.62 -29.21
C ARG A 173 -9.72 -12.45 -29.15
N LEU A 174 -9.81 -13.53 -29.92
CA LEU A 174 -10.99 -14.41 -29.96
C LEU A 174 -11.25 -15.10 -28.61
N ARG A 175 -10.20 -15.60 -27.95
CA ARG A 175 -10.30 -16.21 -26.61
C ARG A 175 -10.70 -15.18 -25.55
N ALA A 176 -10.12 -13.98 -25.57
CA ALA A 176 -10.47 -12.92 -24.62
C ALA A 176 -11.94 -12.46 -24.79
N ASP A 177 -12.44 -12.44 -26.03
CA ASP A 177 -13.83 -12.10 -26.32
C ASP A 177 -14.80 -13.22 -25.91
N ALA A 178 -14.43 -14.48 -26.14
CA ALA A 178 -15.17 -15.64 -25.65
C ALA A 178 -15.22 -15.70 -24.11
N LEU A 179 -14.19 -15.20 -23.42
CA LEU A 179 -14.13 -15.06 -21.96
C LEU A 179 -14.85 -13.79 -21.42
N GLY A 180 -15.53 -13.02 -22.28
CA GLY A 180 -16.39 -11.89 -21.86
C GLY A 180 -15.64 -10.60 -21.47
N ALA A 181 -14.39 -10.41 -21.92
CA ALA A 181 -13.53 -9.29 -21.50
C ALA A 181 -14.17 -7.88 -21.65
N SER A 182 -15.06 -7.67 -22.62
CA SER A 182 -15.79 -6.40 -22.81
C SER A 182 -16.84 -6.14 -21.73
N VAL A 183 -17.60 -7.18 -21.35
CA VAL A 183 -18.59 -7.12 -20.28
C VAL A 183 -17.89 -6.88 -18.95
N ILE A 184 -16.75 -7.53 -18.73
CA ILE A 184 -16.04 -7.46 -17.45
C ILE A 184 -15.34 -6.12 -17.24
N ARG A 185 -14.70 -5.52 -18.27
CA ARG A 185 -14.19 -4.14 -18.16
C ARG A 185 -15.31 -3.16 -17.82
N THR A 186 -16.49 -3.38 -18.39
CA THR A 186 -17.67 -2.56 -18.13
C THR A 186 -18.14 -2.72 -16.69
N VAL A 187 -18.22 -3.96 -16.17
CA VAL A 187 -18.58 -4.25 -14.78
C VAL A 187 -17.54 -3.72 -13.79
N ALA A 188 -16.25 -3.92 -14.02
CA ALA A 188 -15.19 -3.40 -13.15
C ALA A 188 -15.21 -1.86 -13.07
N ARG A 189 -15.46 -1.20 -14.20
CA ARG A 189 -15.62 0.25 -14.27
C ARG A 189 -16.85 0.72 -13.50
N ILE A 190 -18.01 0.11 -13.76
CA ILE A 190 -19.27 0.47 -13.09
C ILE A 190 -19.19 0.21 -11.58
N ALA A 191 -18.54 -0.87 -11.16
CA ALA A 191 -18.51 -1.28 -9.76
C ALA A 191 -17.46 -0.54 -8.92
N LYS A 192 -16.32 -0.14 -9.49
CA LYS A 192 -15.16 0.34 -8.72
C LYS A 192 -14.46 1.59 -9.25
N ALA A 193 -14.71 2.03 -10.49
CA ALA A 193 -14.01 3.19 -11.03
C ALA A 193 -14.69 4.51 -10.65
N HIS A 194 -13.87 5.51 -10.33
CA HIS A 194 -14.29 6.88 -10.13
C HIS A 194 -13.38 7.76 -10.96
N ASP A 195 -13.96 8.75 -11.62
CA ASP A 195 -13.21 9.71 -12.40
C ASP A 195 -12.56 10.78 -11.50
N VAL A 196 -11.72 11.62 -12.11
CA VAL A 196 -11.05 12.73 -11.42
C VAL A 196 -12.07 13.74 -10.87
N ALA A 197 -13.25 13.88 -11.47
CA ALA A 197 -14.29 14.79 -10.96
C ALA A 197 -14.81 14.31 -9.60
N THR A 198 -15.12 13.02 -9.47
CA THR A 198 -15.52 12.40 -8.20
C THR A 198 -14.41 12.52 -7.15
N ALA A 199 -13.15 12.25 -7.53
CA ALA A 199 -12.01 12.40 -6.62
C ALA A 199 -11.82 13.84 -6.13
N ARG A 200 -12.05 14.84 -7.00
CA ARG A 200 -12.05 16.26 -6.63
C ARG A 200 -13.16 16.64 -5.67
N ILE A 201 -14.35 16.04 -5.79
CA ILE A 201 -15.44 16.25 -4.84
C ILE A 201 -15.02 15.69 -3.47
N ARG A 202 -14.55 14.44 -3.42
CA ARG A 202 -14.06 13.82 -2.18
C ARG A 202 -12.90 14.58 -1.55
N ALA A 203 -11.98 15.12 -2.36
CA ALA A 203 -10.85 15.93 -1.88
C ALA A 203 -11.29 17.18 -1.10
N LYS A 204 -12.48 17.74 -1.37
CA LYS A 204 -13.03 18.87 -0.62
C LYS A 204 -13.38 18.51 0.83
N GLU A 205 -13.65 17.23 1.12
CA GLU A 205 -13.91 16.75 2.48
C GLU A 205 -12.64 16.45 3.27
N LEU A 206 -11.47 16.35 2.62
CA LEU A 206 -10.22 16.01 3.32
C LEU A 206 -9.93 16.92 4.52
N PRO A 207 -10.07 18.26 4.46
CA PRO A 207 -9.84 19.11 5.62
C PRO A 207 -10.74 18.75 6.81
N ALA A 208 -12.02 18.45 6.55
CA ALA A 208 -12.98 18.05 7.58
C ALA A 208 -12.66 16.65 8.14
N ARG A 209 -12.27 15.69 7.28
CA ARG A 209 -11.82 14.36 7.69
C ARG A 209 -10.60 14.45 8.60
N PHE A 210 -9.58 15.22 8.23
CA PHE A 210 -8.41 15.43 9.06
C PHE A 210 -8.72 16.21 10.35
N ALA A 211 -9.69 17.13 10.35
CA ALA A 211 -10.17 17.77 11.58
C ALA A 211 -10.80 16.78 12.56
N ALA A 212 -11.64 15.88 12.06
CA ALA A 212 -12.20 14.79 12.86
C ALA A 212 -11.11 13.85 13.39
N LEU A 213 -10.12 13.52 12.56
CA LEU A 213 -8.98 12.70 12.97
C LEU A 213 -8.16 13.38 14.08
N ARG A 214 -7.89 14.67 13.99
CA ARG A 214 -7.22 15.43 15.06
C ARG A 214 -7.97 15.34 16.38
N LYS A 215 -9.29 15.54 16.37
CA LYS A 215 -10.13 15.39 17.57
C LYS A 215 -10.09 13.97 18.13
N ALA A 216 -10.07 12.95 17.27
CA ALA A 216 -10.00 11.56 17.68
C ALA A 216 -8.64 11.20 18.33
N LEU A 217 -7.55 11.78 17.84
CA LEU A 217 -6.19 11.57 18.36
C LEU A 217 -5.87 12.40 19.60
N ALA A 218 -6.54 13.54 19.82
CA ALA A 218 -6.22 14.49 20.90
C ALA A 218 -6.10 13.88 22.30
N PRO A 219 -6.89 12.87 22.71
CA PRO A 219 -6.75 12.27 24.04
C PRO A 219 -5.59 11.28 24.19
N LEU A 220 -4.92 10.89 23.09
CA LEU A 220 -3.79 9.95 23.15
C LEU A 220 -2.56 10.64 23.76
N PRO A 221 -1.76 9.93 24.58
CA PRO A 221 -0.60 10.50 25.25
C PRO A 221 0.61 10.57 24.29
N ILE A 222 0.48 11.33 23.19
CA ILE A 222 1.53 11.49 22.18
C ILE A 222 2.54 12.53 22.67
N ALA A 223 3.82 12.17 22.65
CA ALA A 223 4.91 13.08 23.01
C ALA A 223 4.99 14.25 22.02
N SER A 224 5.54 15.37 22.48
CA SER A 224 5.76 16.55 21.65
C SER A 224 7.22 16.97 21.69
N SER A 225 7.75 17.39 20.54
CA SER A 225 9.07 18.00 20.40
C SER A 225 8.90 19.47 20.02
N ASN A 226 9.48 20.38 20.80
CA ASN A 226 9.38 21.84 20.58
C ASN A 226 7.95 22.38 20.43
N GLY A 227 6.98 21.82 21.18
CA GLY A 227 5.57 22.22 21.11
C GLY A 227 4.77 21.61 19.95
N THR A 228 5.41 20.77 19.12
CA THR A 228 4.78 20.04 18.02
C THR A 228 4.57 18.58 18.41
N PRO A 229 3.35 18.03 18.33
CA PRO A 229 3.13 16.60 18.60
C PRO A 229 3.94 15.75 17.60
N ASN A 230 4.57 14.68 18.09
CA ASN A 230 5.38 13.76 17.31
C ASN A 230 4.52 12.84 16.42
N ILE A 231 3.72 13.45 15.55
CA ILE A 231 2.86 12.80 14.57
C ILE A 231 3.46 13.07 13.20
N VAL A 232 3.78 12.00 12.47
CA VAL A 232 4.25 12.05 11.09
C VAL A 232 3.11 11.70 10.15
N LEU A 233 2.81 12.58 9.20
CA LEU A 233 2.03 12.24 8.01
C LEU A 233 2.98 12.09 6.82
N THR A 234 3.00 10.90 6.21
CA THR A 234 3.84 10.63 5.05
C THR A 234 3.13 10.95 3.75
N ALA A 235 3.82 11.66 2.86
CA ALA A 235 3.32 11.91 1.53
C ALA A 235 3.40 10.63 0.68
N PHE A 236 2.33 10.33 -0.06
CA PHE A 236 2.33 9.20 -0.98
C PHE A 236 3.43 9.40 -2.04
N PRO A 237 4.20 8.37 -2.46
CA PRO A 237 5.20 8.52 -3.50
C PRO A 237 4.58 8.80 -4.88
N LYS A 238 5.37 9.35 -5.80
CA LYS A 238 5.00 9.43 -7.22
C LYS A 238 5.07 8.03 -7.83
N ILE A 239 4.05 7.61 -8.57
CA ILE A 239 3.92 6.23 -9.07
C ILE A 239 3.90 6.15 -10.59
N GLU A 240 3.37 7.15 -11.25
CA GLU A 240 2.92 7.12 -12.64
C GLU A 240 4.02 7.38 -13.68
N PHE A 241 5.29 7.42 -13.26
CA PHE A 241 6.42 7.81 -14.10
C PHE A 241 7.32 6.64 -14.50
N ASN A 242 8.08 6.84 -15.55
CA ASN A 242 9.17 5.97 -15.98
C ASN A 242 10.55 6.48 -15.45
N GLN A 243 11.63 5.82 -15.86
CA GLN A 243 13.01 6.15 -15.44
C GLN A 243 13.48 7.55 -15.85
N ASP A 244 12.87 8.11 -16.89
CA ASP A 244 13.18 9.45 -17.38
C ASP A 244 12.33 10.54 -16.71
N GLY A 245 11.46 10.15 -15.77
CA GLY A 245 10.50 11.05 -15.12
C GLY A 245 9.34 11.47 -16.02
N ARG A 246 9.09 10.73 -17.11
CA ARG A 246 7.97 10.96 -18.03
C ARG A 246 6.79 10.09 -17.62
N LEU A 247 5.58 10.53 -17.96
CA LEU A 247 4.37 9.77 -17.66
C LEU A 247 4.39 8.43 -18.42
N CYS A 248 4.05 7.36 -17.72
CA CYS A 248 3.95 6.01 -18.30
C CYS A 248 3.21 6.01 -19.65
N GLY A 249 3.85 5.45 -20.68
CA GLY A 249 3.21 5.22 -21.97
C GLY A 249 3.05 6.45 -22.87
N GLU A 250 3.51 7.63 -22.42
CA GLU A 250 3.43 8.87 -23.18
C GLU A 250 4.46 8.90 -24.31
N ALA A 251 5.74 8.70 -23.97
CA ALA A 251 6.84 8.66 -24.95
C ALA A 251 7.09 7.25 -25.51
N THR A 252 6.81 6.22 -24.71
CA THR A 252 7.12 4.82 -25.04
C THR A 252 5.84 3.99 -24.99
N PRO A 253 5.13 3.77 -26.12
CA PRO A 253 3.84 3.07 -26.11
C PRO A 253 3.85 1.67 -25.48
N ARG A 254 5.00 0.99 -25.47
CA ARG A 254 5.21 -0.33 -24.85
C ARG A 254 4.90 -0.34 -23.34
N GLU A 255 5.24 0.74 -22.64
CA GLU A 255 5.04 0.92 -21.19
C GLU A 255 3.56 0.81 -20.79
N ARG A 256 2.62 0.99 -21.74
CA ARG A 256 1.18 0.87 -21.46
C ARG A 256 0.74 -0.55 -21.11
N LEU A 257 1.53 -1.57 -21.46
CA LEU A 257 1.19 -2.97 -21.27
C LEU A 257 2.14 -3.69 -20.31
N GLU A 258 3.40 -3.26 -20.27
CA GLU A 258 4.43 -3.91 -19.45
C GLU A 258 4.12 -3.85 -17.95
N GLY A 259 4.07 -5.02 -17.30
CA GLY A 259 3.71 -5.13 -15.88
C GLY A 259 2.20 -5.20 -15.61
N PHE A 260 1.36 -5.06 -16.63
CA PHE A 260 -0.12 -5.06 -16.50
C PHE A 260 -0.81 -6.14 -17.33
N ASN A 261 -0.08 -6.93 -18.10
CA ASN A 261 -0.62 -7.83 -19.11
C ASN A 261 -1.16 -9.18 -18.57
N VAL A 262 -1.38 -9.33 -17.25
CA VAL A 262 -2.10 -10.50 -16.69
C VAL A 262 -3.47 -10.61 -17.37
N GLY A 263 -3.71 -11.76 -18.01
CA GLY A 263 -4.95 -12.03 -18.75
C GLY A 263 -5.14 -11.18 -20.02
N GLY A 264 -4.21 -10.28 -20.37
CA GLY A 264 -4.29 -9.41 -21.55
C GLY A 264 -5.43 -8.38 -21.51
N VAL A 265 -5.94 -8.02 -20.33
CA VAL A 265 -7.16 -7.20 -20.20
C VAL A 265 -6.93 -5.78 -19.69
N LEU A 266 -5.74 -5.49 -19.16
CA LEU A 266 -5.39 -4.21 -18.55
C LEU A 266 -4.32 -3.50 -19.38
N SER A 267 -4.46 -2.18 -19.50
CA SER A 267 -3.49 -1.32 -20.16
C SER A 267 -3.61 0.11 -19.65
N ILE A 268 -2.49 0.82 -19.52
CA ILE A 268 -2.50 2.24 -19.17
C ILE A 268 -3.12 3.06 -20.29
N ASP A 269 -4.20 3.76 -19.96
CA ASP A 269 -4.79 4.80 -20.78
C ASP A 269 -4.16 6.16 -20.45
N VAL A 270 -3.23 6.61 -21.28
CA VAL A 270 -2.49 7.88 -21.06
C VAL A 270 -3.42 9.11 -20.94
N PRO A 271 -4.47 9.28 -21.79
CA PRO A 271 -5.41 10.39 -21.65
C PRO A 271 -6.13 10.41 -20.29
N THR A 272 -6.37 9.25 -19.69
CA THR A 272 -6.94 9.12 -18.34
C THR A 272 -5.87 9.26 -17.25
N LEU A 273 -4.68 8.71 -17.44
CA LEU A 273 -3.58 8.76 -16.47
C LEU A 273 -3.09 10.20 -16.23
N ARG A 274 -3.03 11.04 -17.28
CA ARG A 274 -2.56 12.42 -17.18
C ARG A 274 -3.35 13.27 -16.15
N PRO A 275 -4.68 13.40 -16.25
CA PRO A 275 -5.43 14.16 -15.25
C PRO A 275 -5.41 13.52 -13.85
N ILE A 276 -5.19 12.20 -13.75
CA ILE A 276 -4.98 11.51 -12.46
C ILE A 276 -3.64 11.93 -11.85
N SER A 277 -2.56 11.95 -12.63
CA SER A 277 -1.25 12.45 -12.21
C SER A 277 -1.33 13.90 -11.76
N ASP A 278 -1.99 14.75 -12.54
CA ASP A 278 -2.19 16.16 -12.19
C ASP A 278 -2.97 16.31 -10.88
N PHE A 279 -4.03 15.51 -10.68
CA PHE A 279 -4.79 15.50 -9.43
C PHE A 279 -3.93 15.04 -8.25
N ALA A 280 -3.19 13.94 -8.38
CA ALA A 280 -2.36 13.39 -7.31
C ALA A 280 -1.27 14.39 -6.86
N ASN A 281 -0.62 15.06 -7.82
CA ASN A 281 0.50 15.96 -7.54
C ASN A 281 0.08 17.39 -7.19
N ASN A 282 -1.00 17.90 -7.79
CA ASN A 282 -1.39 19.31 -7.66
C ASN A 282 -2.63 19.52 -6.79
N VAL A 283 -3.33 18.46 -6.37
CA VAL A 283 -4.50 18.56 -5.48
C VAL A 283 -4.30 17.72 -4.22
N LEU A 284 -4.10 16.41 -4.35
CA LEU A 284 -4.01 15.51 -3.20
C LEU A 284 -2.75 15.78 -2.35
N TYR A 285 -1.58 15.92 -2.98
CA TYR A 285 -0.33 16.20 -2.27
C TYR A 285 -0.40 17.53 -1.48
N PRO A 286 -0.79 18.69 -2.07
CA PRO A 286 -0.95 19.91 -1.29
C PRO A 286 -2.02 19.79 -0.20
N ALA A 287 -3.17 19.15 -0.48
CA ALA A 287 -4.24 19.01 0.50
C ALA A 287 -3.81 18.19 1.74
N THR A 288 -3.04 17.11 1.55
CA THR A 288 -2.50 16.31 2.66
C THR A 288 -1.41 17.04 3.44
N ARG A 289 -0.54 17.78 2.74
CA ARG A 289 0.44 18.67 3.38
C ARG A 289 -0.24 19.74 4.24
N ASP A 290 -1.22 20.43 3.69
CA ASP A 290 -1.94 21.51 4.37
C ASP A 290 -2.74 20.95 5.56
N ALA A 291 -3.30 19.74 5.43
CA ALA A 291 -3.96 19.04 6.54
C ALA A 291 -3.00 18.67 7.69
N ALA A 292 -1.76 18.28 7.38
CA ALA A 292 -0.71 18.05 8.37
C ALA A 292 -0.34 19.36 9.10
N HIS A 293 -0.13 20.44 8.35
CA HIS A 293 0.18 21.76 8.91
C HIS A 293 -0.94 22.29 9.82
N ALA A 294 -2.20 22.11 9.42
CA ALA A 294 -3.36 22.47 10.24
C ALA A 294 -3.44 21.68 11.56
N GLY A 295 -2.77 20.52 11.65
CA GLY A 295 -2.64 19.74 12.87
C GLY A 295 -1.36 19.98 13.67
N ASN A 296 -0.48 20.87 13.20
CA ASN A 296 0.89 20.96 13.67
C ASN A 296 1.56 19.56 13.65
N TRP A 297 1.41 18.83 12.54
CA TRP A 297 2.05 17.52 12.33
C TRP A 297 3.26 17.68 11.43
N HIS A 298 4.20 16.74 11.55
CA HIS A 298 5.34 16.67 10.66
C HIS A 298 4.94 16.01 9.34
N PHE A 299 5.02 16.76 8.24
CA PHE A 299 4.77 16.23 6.91
C PHE A 299 6.08 15.75 6.27
N VAL A 300 6.16 14.47 5.90
CA VAL A 300 7.38 13.86 5.32
C VAL A 300 7.16 13.55 3.85
N ASP A 301 7.89 14.27 2.99
CA ASP A 301 7.75 14.17 1.53
C ASP A 301 9.07 14.08 0.76
N ALA A 302 10.22 14.08 1.43
CA ALA A 302 11.55 14.03 0.82
C ALA A 302 11.73 12.85 -0.17
N GLN A 303 11.09 11.72 0.10
CA GLN A 303 11.09 10.55 -0.78
C GLN A 303 10.47 10.83 -2.16
N ARG A 304 9.52 11.76 -2.28
CA ARG A 304 8.75 11.97 -3.52
C ARG A 304 9.61 12.37 -4.70
N ALA A 305 10.70 13.11 -4.45
CA ALA A 305 11.64 13.51 -5.50
C ALA A 305 12.39 12.30 -6.07
N ALA A 306 12.87 11.40 -5.22
CA ALA A 306 13.54 10.17 -5.64
C ALA A 306 12.60 9.27 -6.45
N PHE A 307 11.36 9.09 -5.97
CA PHE A 307 10.35 8.29 -6.66
C PHE A 307 9.94 8.82 -8.05
N ALA A 308 10.25 10.07 -8.39
CA ALA A 308 9.89 10.65 -9.69
C ALA A 308 10.51 9.92 -10.89
N LYS A 309 11.63 9.20 -10.69
CA LYS A 309 12.28 8.37 -11.71
C LYS A 309 12.24 6.88 -11.39
N HIS A 310 11.58 6.50 -10.30
CA HIS A 310 11.46 5.11 -9.86
C HIS A 310 10.00 4.64 -9.79
N GLY A 311 9.16 5.28 -10.62
CA GLY A 311 7.74 4.95 -10.77
C GLY A 311 7.52 3.58 -11.41
N ILE A 312 6.26 3.24 -11.62
CA ILE A 312 5.83 1.90 -12.00
C ILE A 312 6.25 1.47 -13.40
N CYS A 313 6.55 2.41 -14.29
CA CYS A 313 7.07 2.11 -15.63
C CYS A 313 8.58 2.28 -15.74
N ALA A 314 9.26 2.59 -14.63
CA ALA A 314 10.69 2.71 -14.63
C ALA A 314 11.33 1.35 -14.94
N GLN A 315 12.35 1.37 -15.81
CA GLN A 315 13.10 0.18 -16.19
C GLN A 315 14.57 0.53 -16.40
N LYS A 316 15.44 -0.35 -15.90
CA LYS A 316 16.88 -0.28 -16.23
C LYS A 316 17.10 -0.85 -17.63
N SER A 317 17.15 0.00 -18.64
CA SER A 317 17.52 -0.43 -19.99
C SER A 317 19.04 -0.66 -20.07
N SER A 318 19.44 -1.84 -20.54
CA SER A 318 20.83 -2.15 -20.90
C SER A 318 20.91 -2.47 -22.39
N SER A 319 22.10 -2.44 -22.99
CA SER A 319 22.31 -2.88 -24.37
C SER A 319 21.85 -4.33 -24.63
N SER A 320 21.75 -5.14 -23.57
CA SER A 320 21.25 -6.53 -23.57
C SER A 320 19.74 -6.66 -23.31
N GLY A 321 19.00 -5.55 -23.21
CA GLY A 321 17.58 -5.53 -22.87
C GLY A 321 17.29 -5.20 -21.40
N VAL A 322 16.09 -5.53 -20.95
CA VAL A 322 15.60 -5.30 -19.57
C VAL A 322 15.85 -6.57 -18.75
N THR A 323 16.36 -6.46 -17.52
CA THR A 323 16.63 -7.64 -16.67
C THR A 323 15.35 -8.40 -16.35
N ALA A 324 15.45 -9.67 -15.97
CA ALA A 324 14.28 -10.47 -15.58
C ALA A 324 13.50 -9.81 -14.43
N ALA A 325 14.19 -9.21 -13.45
CA ALA A 325 13.59 -8.51 -12.33
C ALA A 325 12.92 -7.18 -12.68
N GLU A 326 13.36 -6.51 -13.74
CA GLU A 326 12.78 -5.27 -14.25
C GLU A 326 11.65 -5.54 -15.24
N SER A 327 11.78 -6.54 -16.12
CA SER A 327 10.79 -6.80 -17.17
C SER A 327 9.61 -7.61 -16.66
N LEU A 328 9.82 -8.49 -15.66
CA LEU A 328 8.87 -9.43 -15.04
C LEU A 328 7.65 -9.75 -15.91
N MET A 329 7.95 -10.24 -17.12
CA MET A 329 6.96 -10.72 -18.07
C MET A 329 6.42 -12.05 -17.57
N LEU A 330 5.10 -12.24 -17.72
CA LEU A 330 4.49 -13.54 -17.49
C LEU A 330 4.98 -14.54 -18.56
N PRO A 331 5.02 -15.85 -18.24
CA PRO A 331 5.21 -16.89 -19.26
C PRO A 331 4.21 -16.71 -20.40
N TYR A 332 4.67 -16.81 -21.65
CA TYR A 332 3.81 -16.69 -22.81
C TYR A 332 4.14 -17.74 -23.88
N TYR A 333 3.12 -18.17 -24.61
CA TYR A 333 3.22 -19.18 -25.66
C TYR A 333 3.44 -18.51 -27.02
N HIS A 334 4.49 -18.92 -27.74
CA HIS A 334 4.77 -18.49 -29.10
C HIS A 334 3.87 -19.27 -30.06
N ALA A 335 2.67 -18.76 -30.32
CA ALA A 335 1.79 -19.31 -31.35
C ALA A 335 2.23 -18.88 -32.76
N ASP A 336 2.62 -17.61 -32.90
CA ASP A 336 2.95 -16.98 -34.19
C ASP A 336 4.30 -16.26 -34.05
N GLY A 337 5.40 -16.88 -34.46
CA GLY A 337 6.74 -16.31 -34.32
C GLY A 337 7.82 -17.20 -34.95
N PRO A 338 9.09 -16.75 -34.98
CA PRO A 338 10.19 -17.50 -35.61
C PRO A 338 10.49 -18.85 -34.91
N ARG A 339 9.88 -19.12 -33.76
CA ARG A 339 9.91 -20.41 -33.06
C ARG A 339 8.50 -20.75 -32.56
N PRO A 340 7.59 -21.22 -33.43
CA PRO A 340 6.25 -21.59 -33.01
C PRO A 340 6.29 -22.78 -32.04
N ASP A 341 5.22 -22.94 -31.26
CA ASP A 341 4.99 -24.04 -30.33
C ASP A 341 5.99 -24.16 -29.17
N LYS A 342 6.53 -23.02 -28.72
CA LYS A 342 7.38 -22.94 -27.52
C LYS A 342 6.79 -22.01 -26.48
N TRP A 343 7.00 -22.36 -25.21
CA TRP A 343 6.83 -21.43 -24.10
C TRP A 343 8.08 -20.57 -23.95
N SER A 344 7.89 -19.26 -23.79
CA SER A 344 8.87 -18.43 -23.11
C SER A 344 8.72 -18.66 -21.62
N GLU A 345 9.61 -19.49 -21.07
CA GLU A 345 9.66 -19.74 -19.63
C GLU A 345 10.19 -18.51 -18.90
N PHE A 346 9.47 -18.10 -17.86
CA PHE A 346 10.00 -17.18 -16.86
C PHE A 346 10.59 -18.04 -15.74
N GLU A 347 11.91 -18.00 -15.58
CA GLU A 347 12.59 -18.69 -14.50
C GLU A 347 13.03 -17.66 -13.43
N PRO A 348 12.20 -17.41 -12.38
CA PRO A 348 12.49 -16.41 -11.34
C PRO A 348 13.71 -16.76 -10.48
N PHE A 349 14.13 -18.02 -10.51
CA PHE A 349 15.27 -18.56 -9.80
C PHE A 349 15.98 -19.48 -10.78
N SER A 350 16.98 -18.98 -11.51
CA SER A 350 17.72 -19.75 -12.52
C SER A 350 17.96 -21.19 -12.09
N ALA A 351 17.84 -22.16 -13.00
CA ALA A 351 18.11 -23.59 -12.78
C ALA A 351 19.48 -23.88 -12.13
N TYR A 352 20.41 -22.93 -12.23
CA TYR A 352 21.76 -22.97 -11.67
C TYR A 352 21.88 -22.22 -10.34
N ARG A 353 20.98 -22.51 -9.40
CA ARG A 353 20.91 -21.88 -8.06
C ARG A 353 22.25 -21.89 -7.31
N GLU A 354 23.11 -22.87 -7.61
CA GLU A 354 24.43 -23.03 -6.99
C GLU A 354 25.60 -22.43 -7.79
N ALA A 355 25.45 -22.25 -9.12
CA ALA A 355 26.57 -21.83 -9.99
C ALA A 355 26.49 -20.38 -10.47
N ASP A 356 25.29 -19.77 -10.53
CA ASP A 356 25.13 -18.36 -10.90
C ASP A 356 24.49 -17.53 -9.78
N PHE A 357 25.33 -17.16 -8.82
CA PHE A 357 24.94 -16.37 -7.66
C PHE A 357 24.42 -14.96 -8.03
N LYS A 358 24.67 -14.46 -9.25
CA LYS A 358 24.16 -13.15 -9.72
C LYS A 358 22.70 -13.25 -10.13
N ALA A 359 22.30 -14.27 -10.90
CA ALA A 359 20.91 -14.46 -11.33
C ALA A 359 19.93 -14.65 -10.15
N SER A 360 20.37 -15.31 -9.07
CA SER A 360 19.56 -15.47 -7.84
C SER A 360 19.36 -14.17 -7.03
N ARG A 361 20.11 -13.10 -7.30
CA ARG A 361 20.00 -11.83 -6.58
C ARG A 361 18.89 -10.93 -7.11
N ASP A 362 18.58 -11.02 -8.39
CA ASP A 362 17.61 -10.15 -9.07
C ASP A 362 16.19 -10.25 -8.49
N THR A 363 15.78 -11.43 -8.00
CA THR A 363 14.46 -11.65 -7.37
C THR A 363 14.43 -11.47 -5.86
N ARG A 364 15.55 -11.09 -5.21
CA ARG A 364 15.57 -10.80 -3.77
C ARG A 364 14.72 -9.57 -3.47
N ALA A 365 14.15 -9.53 -2.26
CA ALA A 365 13.25 -8.46 -1.84
C ALA A 365 13.88 -7.05 -1.98
N TYR A 366 15.18 -6.93 -1.70
CA TYR A 366 15.99 -5.70 -1.74
C TYR A 366 17.00 -5.66 -2.90
N ALA A 367 16.76 -6.44 -3.96
CA ALA A 367 17.58 -6.31 -5.16
C ALA A 367 17.44 -4.89 -5.71
N PRO A 368 18.55 -4.16 -5.98
CA PRO A 368 18.48 -2.82 -6.54
C PRO A 368 17.74 -2.81 -7.87
N ARG A 369 16.71 -1.97 -7.98
CA ARG A 369 15.84 -1.86 -9.15
C ARG A 369 15.66 -0.41 -9.54
N GLU A 370 15.48 -0.19 -10.84
CA GLU A 370 14.99 1.09 -11.36
C GLU A 370 13.53 1.29 -10.97
N ARG A 371 12.75 0.21 -10.89
CA ARG A 371 11.35 0.26 -10.44
C ARG A 371 11.21 0.03 -8.93
N TRP A 372 10.69 1.03 -8.22
CA TRP A 372 10.39 0.90 -6.79
C TRP A 372 8.94 0.55 -6.47
N PHE A 373 8.16 0.13 -7.47
CA PHE A 373 6.80 -0.38 -7.28
C PHE A 373 6.65 -1.82 -7.79
N ARG A 374 5.76 -2.56 -7.13
CA ARG A 374 5.23 -3.80 -7.66
C ARG A 374 4.19 -3.51 -8.73
N THR A 375 4.28 -4.27 -9.81
CA THR A 375 3.29 -4.27 -10.88
C THR A 375 2.20 -5.32 -10.63
N ILE A 376 1.16 -5.34 -11.46
CA ILE A 376 0.13 -6.39 -11.39
C ILE A 376 0.74 -7.75 -11.70
N ASN A 377 1.64 -7.84 -12.68
CA ASN A 377 2.38 -9.06 -12.96
C ASN A 377 3.16 -9.55 -11.74
N ASP A 378 3.82 -8.62 -11.01
CA ASP A 378 4.63 -8.97 -9.84
C ASP A 378 3.76 -9.60 -8.74
N ILE A 379 2.54 -9.12 -8.56
CA ILE A 379 1.62 -9.64 -7.54
C ILE A 379 1.12 -11.04 -7.91
N CYS A 380 0.79 -11.25 -9.18
CA CYS A 380 0.43 -12.57 -9.68
C CYS A 380 1.56 -13.59 -9.53
N LEU A 381 2.81 -13.17 -9.77
CA LEU A 381 3.97 -14.06 -9.71
C LEU A 381 4.48 -14.32 -8.28
N PHE A 382 4.49 -13.31 -7.41
CA PHE A 382 5.22 -13.38 -6.13
C PHE A 382 4.34 -13.32 -4.88
N VAL A 383 3.11 -12.83 -4.97
CA VAL A 383 2.29 -12.53 -3.77
C VAL A 383 1.13 -13.52 -3.62
N GLN A 384 0.62 -14.10 -4.71
CA GLN A 384 -0.62 -14.86 -4.64
C GLN A 384 -0.45 -16.36 -4.42
N SER A 385 -0.77 -16.78 -3.21
CA SER A 385 -1.33 -18.11 -2.91
C SER A 385 -2.75 -17.90 -2.35
N LYS A 386 -3.80 -18.46 -2.99
CA LYS A 386 -5.17 -18.41 -2.42
C LYS A 386 -5.19 -19.07 -1.03
N ALA A 387 -6.22 -18.73 -0.24
CA ALA A 387 -6.42 -19.20 1.14
C ALA A 387 -6.49 -20.73 1.32
N SER A 388 -6.69 -21.50 0.24
CA SER A 388 -6.67 -22.95 0.22
C SER A 388 -5.28 -23.57 0.02
N GLY A 389 -4.23 -22.76 -0.20
CA GLY A 389 -2.96 -23.26 -0.73
C GLY A 389 -3.14 -23.66 -2.19
N THR A 390 -2.37 -23.03 -3.08
CA THR A 390 -2.53 -23.08 -4.54
C THR A 390 -3.74 -22.27 -5.03
N PRO A 391 -3.55 -21.30 -5.96
CA PRO A 391 -4.66 -20.81 -6.76
C PRO A 391 -5.34 -22.00 -7.48
N PRO A 392 -6.67 -22.01 -7.66
CA PRO A 392 -7.30 -22.98 -8.54
C PRO A 392 -6.68 -22.85 -9.95
N PRO A 393 -6.77 -23.89 -10.79
CA PRO A 393 -6.32 -23.82 -12.17
C PRO A 393 -6.81 -22.51 -12.82
N PRO A 394 -6.00 -21.83 -13.65
CA PRO A 394 -6.39 -20.59 -14.34
C PRO A 394 -7.72 -20.68 -15.12
N GLN A 395 -8.16 -21.90 -15.39
CA GLN A 395 -9.43 -22.31 -16.01
C GLN A 395 -10.66 -21.92 -15.17
N ASP A 396 -10.52 -21.87 -13.84
CA ASP A 396 -11.60 -21.63 -12.88
C ASP A 396 -11.60 -20.19 -12.34
N TRP A 397 -10.70 -19.35 -12.83
CA TRP A 397 -10.65 -17.94 -12.42
C TRP A 397 -11.73 -17.19 -13.19
N ALA A 398 -12.79 -16.76 -12.51
CA ALA A 398 -13.63 -15.72 -13.07
C ALA A 398 -12.81 -14.43 -13.15
N LEU A 399 -12.99 -13.63 -14.19
CA LEU A 399 -12.19 -12.41 -14.37
C LEU A 399 -12.46 -11.37 -13.27
N LEU A 400 -13.63 -11.40 -12.61
CA LEU A 400 -13.88 -10.63 -11.40
C LEU A 400 -13.03 -11.09 -10.22
N ASP A 401 -12.74 -12.39 -10.11
CA ASP A 401 -11.77 -12.89 -9.13
C ASP A 401 -10.37 -12.39 -9.49
N LEU A 402 -9.98 -12.39 -10.77
CA LEU A 402 -8.70 -11.82 -11.21
C LEU A 402 -8.62 -10.32 -10.87
N VAL A 403 -9.68 -9.57 -11.12
CA VAL A 403 -9.77 -8.13 -10.82
C VAL A 403 -9.78 -7.89 -9.31
N GLU A 404 -10.50 -8.66 -8.51
CA GLU A 404 -10.54 -8.48 -7.06
C GLU A 404 -9.23 -8.91 -6.39
N VAL A 405 -8.64 -10.00 -6.86
CA VAL A 405 -7.43 -10.60 -6.30
C VAL A 405 -6.16 -9.88 -6.82
N CYS A 406 -6.16 -9.36 -8.05
CA CYS A 406 -5.05 -8.58 -8.60
C CYS A 406 -5.20 -7.07 -8.36
N LEU A 407 -6.41 -6.51 -8.30
CA LEU A 407 -6.64 -5.08 -8.00
C LEU A 407 -6.96 -4.78 -6.53
N GLY A 408 -6.97 -5.78 -5.64
CA GLY A 408 -7.10 -5.62 -4.18
C GLY A 408 -5.88 -5.06 -3.46
N GLY A 409 -5.03 -4.29 -4.15
CA GLY A 409 -3.72 -3.78 -3.69
C GLY A 409 -2.58 -3.93 -4.73
N PRO A 410 -2.77 -3.63 -6.03
CA PRO A 410 -1.81 -3.96 -7.08
C PRO A 410 -0.51 -3.15 -7.00
N PHE A 411 -0.56 -1.99 -6.36
CA PHE A 411 0.45 -0.96 -6.50
C PHE A 411 1.01 -0.59 -5.15
N HIS A 412 2.10 -1.26 -4.80
CA HIS A 412 2.80 -1.07 -3.55
C HIS A 412 4.30 -0.89 -3.80
N PRO A 413 4.98 -0.06 -3.00
CA PRO A 413 6.42 0.01 -3.08
C PRO A 413 7.07 -1.38 -2.93
N THR A 414 8.16 -1.62 -3.65
CA THR A 414 9.03 -2.77 -3.38
C THR A 414 9.65 -2.64 -1.98
N ALA A 415 10.35 -3.67 -1.51
CA ALA A 415 11.05 -3.55 -0.23
C ALA A 415 12.11 -2.43 -0.28
N GLU A 416 12.78 -2.25 -1.42
CA GLU A 416 13.67 -1.12 -1.70
C GLU A 416 12.93 0.23 -1.68
N GLY A 417 11.78 0.35 -2.37
CA GLY A 417 10.96 1.56 -2.28
C GLY A 417 10.54 1.89 -0.85
N HIS A 418 10.15 0.90 -0.06
CA HIS A 418 9.87 1.08 1.37
C HIS A 418 11.10 1.49 2.19
N ALA A 419 12.32 1.12 1.78
CA ALA A 419 13.53 1.59 2.42
C ALA A 419 13.70 3.10 2.22
N HIS A 420 13.55 3.60 1.00
CA HIS A 420 13.63 5.04 0.72
C HIS A 420 12.57 5.87 1.45
N ILE A 421 11.35 5.33 1.61
CA ILE A 421 10.32 5.97 2.43
C ILE A 421 10.72 5.97 3.91
N ALA A 422 11.27 4.85 4.41
CA ALA A 422 11.69 4.74 5.80
C ALA A 422 12.82 5.71 6.13
N ASP A 423 13.79 5.88 5.24
CA ASP A 423 14.92 6.80 5.45
C ASP A 423 14.43 8.27 5.55
N ALA A 424 13.44 8.65 4.73
CA ALA A 424 12.80 9.97 4.81
C ALA A 424 12.06 10.18 6.15
N VAL A 425 11.33 9.17 6.62
CA VAL A 425 10.64 9.24 7.92
C VAL A 425 11.64 9.22 9.07
N PHE A 426 12.70 8.43 8.98
CA PHE A 426 13.73 8.34 10.00
C PHE A 426 14.48 9.66 10.15
N ALA A 427 14.75 10.38 9.06
CA ALA A 427 15.30 11.73 9.14
C ALA A 427 14.45 12.66 10.02
N ALA A 428 13.12 12.59 9.91
CA ALA A 428 12.23 13.34 10.80
C ALA A 428 12.24 12.78 12.24
N ALA A 429 12.26 11.45 12.39
CA ALA A 429 12.32 10.78 13.69
C ALA A 429 13.57 11.14 14.50
N THR A 430 14.75 11.26 13.86
CA THR A 430 15.99 11.65 14.55
C THR A 430 15.86 13.00 15.25
N THR A 431 15.16 13.95 14.63
CA THR A 431 14.92 15.28 15.20
C THR A 431 13.86 15.23 16.30
N MET A 432 12.75 14.51 16.09
CA MET A 432 11.66 14.40 17.08
C MET A 432 12.09 13.70 18.37
N LEU A 433 12.87 12.63 18.23
CA LEU A 433 13.28 11.74 19.31
C LEU A 433 14.67 12.08 19.86
N ASN A 434 15.30 13.14 19.35
CA ASN A 434 16.66 13.55 19.71
C ASN A 434 17.68 12.40 19.63
N LEU A 435 17.61 11.63 18.53
CA LEU A 435 18.53 10.52 18.29
C LEU A 435 19.88 11.07 17.83
N PRO A 436 21.00 10.47 18.25
CA PRO A 436 22.31 10.82 17.72
C PRO A 436 22.34 10.58 16.21
N ARG A 437 23.14 11.37 15.50
CA ARG A 437 23.42 11.06 14.10
C ARG A 437 24.23 9.77 14.06
N PRO A 438 23.82 8.76 13.26
CA PRO A 438 24.62 7.56 13.09
C PRO A 438 25.99 7.95 12.56
N THR A 439 27.05 7.53 13.24
CA THR A 439 28.42 7.70 12.78
C THR A 439 28.86 6.45 12.01
N VAL A 440 29.80 6.59 11.08
CA VAL A 440 30.37 5.45 10.34
C VAL A 440 31.02 4.43 11.29
N ALA A 441 31.40 4.86 12.51
CA ALA A 441 31.93 3.98 13.54
C ALA A 441 30.87 3.00 14.08
N ASP A 442 29.60 3.39 14.14
CA ASP A 442 28.48 2.59 14.67
C ASP A 442 28.06 1.44 13.73
N VAL A 443 28.54 1.46 12.48
CA VAL A 443 28.19 0.47 11.43
C VAL A 443 29.31 -0.55 11.21
N ARG A 444 30.46 -0.41 11.88
CA ARG A 444 31.53 -1.41 11.81
C ARG A 444 31.21 -2.56 12.75
N PRO A 445 31.15 -3.82 12.26
CA PRO A 445 31.08 -4.96 13.16
C PRO A 445 32.33 -4.97 14.05
N HIS A 446 32.11 -5.01 15.37
CA HIS A 446 33.18 -5.25 16.34
C HIS A 446 33.72 -6.67 16.24
#